data_AF-A0A6N1E3R9-F1
#
_entry.id   AF-A0A6N1E3R9-F1
#
_cell.length_a   1.000
_cell.length_b   1.000
_cell.length_c   1.000
_cell.angle_alpha   90.00
_cell.angle_beta   90.00
_cell.angle_gamma   90.00
#
_symmetry.space_group_name_H-M   'P 1'
#
loop_
_entity.id
_entity.type
_entity.pdbx_description
1 polymer ?
#
loop_
_entity_poly.entity_id
_entity_poly.type
_entity_poly.pdbx_seq_one_letter_code
_entity_poly.pdbx_strand_id
1 'polypeptide(L)'
;MNNVSVDPEVKAFEELRLHDIVKDVENDKELYAYEYKLVEMIFKTHWKFREIFKRKLMGENFKERFYHKKLNDEQREWLLKMAEGKNSIVRMILDNMTHKHSWILEKCYLDKSTMDNTLWYEQHFSKTTFYKVKREAVKEFVSYYTGIFN
;
A
#
# COMPACT_ATOMS: atom_id res chain seq x y z
N MET A 1 -47.90 11.50 -31.19
CA MET A 1 -46.69 11.39 -30.34
C MET A 1 -47.14 11.63 -28.91
N ASN A 2 -47.29 10.58 -28.11
CA ASN A 2 -47.76 10.70 -26.74
C ASN A 2 -46.60 11.14 -25.84
N ASN A 3 -46.62 12.40 -25.39
CA ASN A 3 -45.82 12.83 -24.25
C ASN A 3 -46.44 12.20 -23.00
N VAL A 4 -45.89 11.08 -22.57
CA VAL A 4 -46.23 10.51 -21.26
C VAL A 4 -45.62 11.44 -20.23
N SER A 5 -46.49 12.22 -19.58
CA SER A 5 -46.13 13.03 -18.41
C SER A 5 -45.68 12.08 -17.31
N VAL A 6 -44.38 11.99 -17.07
CA VAL A 6 -43.84 11.26 -15.93
C VAL A 6 -44.33 11.95 -14.66
N ASP A 7 -44.88 11.17 -13.75
CA ASP A 7 -45.38 11.64 -12.46
C ASP A 7 -44.26 12.42 -11.72
N PRO A 8 -44.51 13.68 -11.32
CA PRO A 8 -43.54 14.48 -10.57
C PRO A 8 -42.97 13.78 -9.33
N GLU A 9 -43.76 12.93 -8.66
CA GLU A 9 -43.31 12.17 -7.49
C GLU A 9 -42.30 11.08 -7.87
N VAL A 10 -42.54 10.39 -8.99
CA VAL A 10 -41.61 9.36 -9.51
C VAL A 10 -40.28 9.99 -9.91
N LYS A 11 -40.33 11.18 -10.54
CA LYS A 11 -39.12 11.93 -10.93
C LYS A 11 -38.32 12.39 -9.71
N ALA A 12 -39.00 12.90 -8.67
CA ALA A 12 -38.34 13.33 -7.43
C ALA A 12 -37.70 12.15 -6.68
N PHE A 13 -38.35 10.98 -6.67
CA PHE A 13 -37.80 9.77 -6.06
C PHE A 13 -36.56 9.24 -6.80
N GLU A 14 -36.56 9.25 -8.13
CA GLU A 14 -35.39 8.88 -8.94
C GLU A 14 -34.21 9.85 -8.73
N GLU A 15 -34.47 11.16 -8.66
CA GLU A 15 -33.45 12.18 -8.40
C GLU A 15 -32.82 12.02 -7.00
N LEU A 16 -33.63 11.73 -5.97
CA LEU A 16 -33.15 11.47 -4.60
C LEU A 16 -32.24 10.24 -4.56
N ARG A 17 -32.66 9.14 -5.21
CA ARG A 17 -31.89 7.89 -5.27
C ARG A 17 -30.56 8.05 -6.01
N LEU A 18 -30.56 8.82 -7.11
CA LEU A 18 -29.33 9.13 -7.84
C LEU A 18 -28.36 9.95 -6.99
N HIS A 19 -28.87 10.92 -6.24
CA HIS A 19 -28.06 11.74 -5.34
C HIS A 19 -27.39 10.91 -4.23
N ASP A 20 -28.09 9.95 -3.63
CA ASP A 20 -27.52 9.08 -2.60
C ASP A 20 -26.44 8.15 -3.17
N ILE A 21 -26.67 7.58 -4.36
CA ILE A 21 -25.67 6.75 -5.07
C ILE A 21 -24.41 7.58 -5.40
N VAL A 22 -24.58 8.82 -5.87
CA VAL A 22 -23.45 9.70 -6.20
C VAL A 22 -22.64 10.01 -4.95
N LYS A 23 -23.29 10.32 -3.83
CA LYS A 23 -22.61 10.55 -2.53
C LYS A 23 -21.84 9.33 -2.05
N ASP A 24 -22.42 8.14 -2.13
CA ASP A 24 -21.73 6.90 -1.73
C ASP A 24 -20.50 6.62 -2.60
N VAL A 25 -20.60 6.87 -3.91
CA VAL A 25 -19.48 6.72 -4.85
C VAL A 25 -18.38 7.76 -4.60
N GLU A 26 -18.75 9.01 -4.29
CA GLU A 26 -17.81 10.06 -3.92
C GLU A 26 -17.08 9.73 -2.61
N ASN A 27 -17.82 9.28 -1.59
CA ASN A 27 -17.26 8.83 -0.32
C ASN A 27 -16.26 7.66 -0.51
N ASP A 28 -16.58 6.67 -1.35
CA ASP A 28 -15.68 5.54 -1.65
C ASP A 28 -14.41 5.98 -2.41
N LYS A 29 -14.51 7.00 -3.28
CA LYS A 29 -13.34 7.58 -3.96
C LYS A 29 -12.44 8.35 -3.00
N GLU A 30 -13.01 9.18 -2.13
CA GLU A 30 -12.26 9.95 -1.13
C GLU A 30 -11.58 9.03 -0.12
N LEU A 31 -12.31 8.04 0.39
CA LEU A 31 -11.78 7.03 1.29
C LEU A 31 -10.60 6.30 0.65
N TYR A 32 -10.76 5.83 -0.59
CA TYR A 32 -9.65 5.18 -1.30
C TYR A 32 -8.44 6.11 -1.50
N ALA A 33 -8.66 7.39 -1.80
CA ALA A 33 -7.56 8.34 -1.92
C ALA A 33 -6.78 8.50 -0.60
N TYR A 34 -7.49 8.46 0.54
CA TYR A 34 -6.88 8.46 1.86
C TYR A 34 -6.09 7.17 2.13
N GLU A 35 -6.72 6.01 1.92
CA GLU A 35 -6.09 4.68 2.07
C GLU A 35 -4.81 4.58 1.23
N TYR A 36 -4.88 5.01 -0.03
CA TYR A 36 -3.75 5.04 -0.94
C TYR A 36 -2.58 5.88 -0.41
N LYS A 37 -2.87 7.10 0.07
CA LYS A 37 -1.86 7.99 0.66
C LYS A 37 -1.25 7.39 1.94
N LEU A 38 -2.07 6.74 2.76
CA LEU A 38 -1.62 6.04 3.97
C LEU A 38 -0.63 4.92 3.61
N VAL A 39 -0.99 4.06 2.67
CA VAL A 39 -0.11 2.99 2.17
C VAL A 39 1.20 3.57 1.64
N GLU A 40 1.15 4.60 0.80
CA GLU A 40 2.34 5.25 0.26
C GLU A 40 3.26 5.78 1.37
N MET A 41 2.69 6.42 2.40
CA MET A 41 3.44 6.93 3.55
C MET A 41 4.08 5.80 4.36
N ILE A 42 3.38 4.70 4.59
CA ILE A 42 3.88 3.52 5.31
C ILE A 42 5.09 2.92 4.57
N PHE A 43 4.99 2.70 3.26
CA PHE A 43 6.08 2.14 2.46
C PHE A 43 7.28 3.10 2.36
N LYS A 44 7.05 4.40 2.19
CA LYS A 44 8.11 5.43 2.26
C LYS A 44 8.84 5.41 3.60
N THR A 45 8.09 5.26 4.68
CA THR A 45 8.62 5.20 6.05
C THR A 45 9.43 3.92 6.27
N HIS A 46 8.95 2.78 5.76
CA HIS A 46 9.68 1.51 5.75
C HIS A 46 11.04 1.64 5.06
N TRP A 47 11.09 2.26 3.87
CA TRP A 47 12.36 2.52 3.17
C TRP A 47 13.31 3.41 3.97
N LYS A 48 12.80 4.51 4.54
CA LYS A 48 13.61 5.40 5.40
C LYS A 48 14.22 4.65 6.58
N PHE A 49 13.43 3.83 7.27
CA PHE A 49 13.94 3.01 8.38
C PHE A 49 15.04 2.07 7.93
N ARG A 50 14.87 1.36 6.79
CA ARG A 50 15.91 0.49 6.25
C ARG A 50 17.20 1.24 5.97
N GLU A 51 17.13 2.43 5.38
CA GLU A 51 18.32 3.24 5.10
C GLU A 51 19.02 3.71 6.38
N ILE A 52 18.27 4.05 7.44
CA ILE A 52 18.84 4.37 8.76
C ILE A 52 19.63 3.16 9.30
N PHE A 53 19.06 1.96 9.26
CA PHE A 53 19.72 0.75 9.73
C PHE A 53 20.94 0.36 8.89
N LYS A 54 20.89 0.54 7.56
CA LYS A 54 22.06 0.35 6.69
C LYS A 54 23.20 1.29 7.05
N ARG A 55 22.91 2.58 7.26
CA ARG A 55 23.93 3.56 7.68
C ARG A 55 24.52 3.21 9.04
N LYS A 56 23.68 2.78 9.99
CA LYS A 56 24.14 2.30 11.29
C LYS A 56 25.07 1.10 11.14
N LEU A 57 24.68 0.09 10.34
CA LEU A 57 25.49 -1.09 10.07
C LEU A 57 26.84 -0.71 9.41
N MET A 58 26.84 0.21 8.45
CA MET A 58 28.08 0.72 7.85
C MET A 58 28.98 1.40 8.88
N GLY A 59 28.41 2.21 9.78
CA GLY A 59 29.15 2.86 10.86
C GLY A 59 29.77 1.88 11.84
N GLU A 60 29.07 0.79 12.17
CA GLU A 60 29.61 -0.27 13.04
C GLU A 60 30.70 -1.09 12.34
N ASN A 61 30.53 -1.42 11.06
CA ASN A 61 31.58 -2.06 10.25
C ASN A 61 32.83 -1.17 10.14
N PHE A 62 32.67 0.15 10.06
CA PHE A 62 33.78 1.10 10.09
C PHE A 62 34.49 1.05 11.45
N LYS A 63 33.75 1.07 12.56
CA LYS A 63 34.35 1.01 13.90
C LYS A 63 35.10 -0.29 14.16
N GLU A 64 34.59 -1.40 13.67
CA GLU A 64 35.27 -2.69 13.76
C GLU A 64 36.61 -2.65 13.02
N ARG A 65 36.65 -2.04 11.83
CA ARG A 65 37.88 -1.93 11.01
C ARG A 65 38.92 -0.98 11.59
N PHE A 66 38.52 0.18 12.12
CA PHE A 66 39.44 1.26 12.50
C PHE A 66 39.69 1.38 14.00
N TYR A 67 38.76 0.91 14.85
CA TYR A 67 38.85 1.01 16.30
C TYR A 67 38.81 -0.36 17.00
N HIS A 68 38.79 -1.46 16.24
CA HIS A 68 38.70 -2.84 16.77
C HIS A 68 37.55 -3.06 17.76
N LYS A 69 36.51 -2.22 17.70
CA LYS A 69 35.32 -2.32 18.54
C LYS A 69 34.25 -3.11 17.80
N LYS A 70 34.07 -4.37 18.19
CA LYS A 70 33.07 -5.27 17.60
C LYS A 70 31.74 -5.19 18.35
N LEU A 71 30.63 -5.22 17.61
CA LEU A 71 29.33 -5.54 18.18
C LEU A 71 29.30 -7.01 18.63
N ASN A 72 28.44 -7.33 19.59
CA ASN A 72 28.12 -8.74 19.82
C ASN A 72 27.31 -9.28 18.62
N ASP A 73 27.32 -10.61 18.47
CA ASP A 73 26.74 -11.24 17.28
C ASP A 73 25.21 -11.04 17.21
N GLU A 74 24.51 -11.02 18.36
CA GLU A 74 23.07 -10.76 18.45
C GLU A 74 22.68 -9.36 17.95
N GLN A 75 23.41 -8.31 18.38
CA GLN A 75 23.17 -6.93 17.95
C GLN A 75 23.42 -6.77 16.44
N ARG A 76 24.45 -7.44 15.93
CA ARG A 76 24.78 -7.43 14.50
C ARG A 76 23.69 -8.11 13.68
N GLU A 77 23.24 -9.28 14.11
CA GLU A 77 22.14 -10.01 13.46
C GLU A 77 20.85 -9.19 13.47
N TRP A 78 20.52 -8.56 14.60
CA TRP A 78 19.35 -7.69 14.69
C TRP A 78 19.44 -6.50 13.72
N LEU A 79 20.59 -5.82 13.64
CA LEU A 79 20.79 -4.72 12.69
C LEU A 79 20.68 -5.18 11.23
N LEU A 80 21.20 -6.36 10.90
CA LEU A 80 21.08 -6.94 9.57
C LEU A 80 19.61 -7.19 9.21
N LYS A 81 18.84 -7.83 10.10
CA LYS A 81 17.40 -8.09 9.88
C LYS A 81 16.61 -6.78 9.66
N MET A 82 16.92 -5.73 10.43
CA MET A 82 16.28 -4.43 10.29
C MET A 82 16.68 -3.70 9.00
N ALA A 83 17.95 -3.77 8.60
CA ALA A 83 18.44 -3.19 7.33
C ALA A 83 17.84 -3.89 6.09
N GLU A 84 17.63 -5.20 6.19
CA GLU A 84 16.95 -6.00 5.17
C GLU A 84 15.44 -5.73 5.13
N GLY A 85 14.86 -5.23 6.23
CA GLY A 85 13.43 -4.94 6.35
C GLY A 85 12.56 -6.18 6.64
N LYS A 86 13.18 -7.32 7.00
CA LYS A 86 12.50 -8.60 7.23
C LYS A 86 11.59 -8.58 8.46
N ASN A 87 11.96 -7.87 9.53
CA ASN A 87 11.17 -7.75 10.75
C ASN A 87 10.30 -6.47 10.79
N SER A 88 9.69 -6.10 9.67
CA SER A 88 8.84 -4.91 9.61
C SER A 88 7.36 -5.28 9.61
N ILE A 89 6.52 -4.39 10.17
CA ILE A 89 5.06 -4.51 10.09
C ILE A 89 4.57 -4.65 8.64
N VAL A 90 5.26 -4.02 7.69
CA VAL A 90 4.98 -4.15 6.26
C VAL A 90 5.11 -5.61 5.80
N ARG A 91 6.20 -6.30 6.18
CA ARG A 91 6.39 -7.70 5.83
C ARG A 91 5.35 -8.60 6.49
N MET A 92 5.11 -8.40 7.78
CA MET A 92 4.07 -9.14 8.51
C MET A 92 2.70 -9.01 7.84
N ILE A 93 2.30 -7.81 7.42
CA ILE A 93 1.01 -7.62 6.73
C ILE A 93 1.02 -8.31 5.36
N LEU A 94 2.05 -8.09 4.55
CA LEU A 94 2.14 -8.70 3.21
C LEU A 94 2.11 -10.23 3.25
N ASP A 95 2.69 -10.84 4.28
CA ASP A 95 2.70 -12.29 4.46
C ASP A 95 1.32 -12.87 4.83
N ASN A 96 0.41 -12.03 5.35
CA ASN A 96 -0.97 -12.42 5.70
C ASN A 96 -2.00 -12.01 4.65
N MET A 97 -1.62 -11.17 3.69
CA MET A 97 -2.49 -10.80 2.58
C MET A 97 -2.63 -11.93 1.57
N THR A 98 -3.69 -11.87 0.75
CA THR A 98 -3.78 -12.75 -0.42
C THR A 98 -2.53 -12.60 -1.31
N HIS A 99 -2.01 -13.72 -1.82
CA HIS A 99 -0.78 -13.74 -2.63
C HIS A 99 -0.82 -12.74 -3.80
N LYS A 100 -1.98 -12.58 -4.45
CA LYS A 100 -2.15 -11.64 -5.56
C LYS A 100 -1.98 -10.19 -5.11
N HIS A 101 -2.57 -9.82 -3.97
CA HIS A 101 -2.52 -8.44 -3.47
C HIS A 101 -1.17 -8.10 -2.87
N SER A 102 -0.56 -9.02 -2.11
CA SER A 102 0.79 -8.83 -1.58
C SER A 102 1.78 -8.64 -2.73
N TRP A 103 1.72 -9.48 -3.76
CA TRP A 103 2.59 -9.36 -4.94
C TRP A 103 2.43 -8.02 -5.67
N ILE A 104 1.20 -7.50 -5.85
CA ILE A 104 1.01 -6.17 -6.45
C ILE A 104 1.67 -5.08 -5.60
N LEU A 105 1.49 -5.10 -4.28
CA LEU A 105 2.10 -4.09 -3.41
C LEU A 105 3.62 -4.21 -3.36
N GLU A 106 4.17 -5.42 -3.38
CA GLU A 106 5.61 -5.63 -3.50
C GLU A 106 6.16 -5.00 -4.78
N LYS A 107 5.52 -5.25 -5.92
CA LYS A 107 5.93 -4.67 -7.20
C LYS A 107 5.77 -3.15 -7.24
N CYS A 108 4.72 -2.62 -6.63
CA CYS A 108 4.50 -1.17 -6.59
C CYS A 108 5.45 -0.43 -5.63
N TYR A 109 5.86 -1.04 -4.52
CA TYR A 109 6.49 -0.29 -3.42
C TYR A 109 7.82 -0.84 -2.89
N LEU A 110 8.16 -2.11 -3.15
CA LEU A 110 9.37 -2.76 -2.59
C LEU A 110 10.37 -3.23 -3.65
N ASP A 111 9.90 -3.55 -4.85
CA ASP A 111 10.77 -3.98 -5.94
C ASP A 111 11.39 -2.77 -6.65
N LYS A 112 12.71 -2.61 -6.49
CA LYS A 112 13.47 -1.51 -7.09
C LYS A 112 13.41 -1.48 -8.62
N SER A 113 13.14 -2.60 -9.27
CA SER A 113 13.05 -2.66 -10.73
C SER A 113 11.73 -2.13 -11.28
N THR A 114 10.68 -2.14 -10.46
CA THR A 114 9.32 -1.79 -10.88
C THR A 114 8.72 -0.60 -10.15
N MET A 115 9.21 -0.23 -8.96
CA MET A 115 8.61 0.84 -8.14
C MET A 115 8.61 2.21 -8.83
N ASP A 116 9.62 2.49 -9.65
CA ASP A 116 9.74 3.75 -10.41
C ASP A 116 9.20 3.63 -11.85
N ASN A 117 8.79 2.43 -12.28
CA ASN A 117 8.25 2.17 -13.61
C ASN A 117 6.73 2.18 -13.58
N THR A 118 6.09 3.22 -14.10
CA THR A 118 4.62 3.33 -14.08
C THR A 118 3.91 2.32 -14.99
N LEU A 119 4.61 1.60 -15.87
CA LEU A 119 4.04 0.70 -16.89
C LEU A 119 4.44 -0.77 -16.69
N TRP A 120 5.09 -1.15 -15.57
CA TRP A 120 5.52 -2.53 -15.35
C TRP A 120 4.36 -3.55 -15.43
N TYR A 121 3.14 -3.12 -15.12
CA TYR A 121 1.95 -3.98 -15.09
C TYR A 121 1.48 -4.42 -16.47
N GLU A 122 1.87 -3.74 -17.55
CA GLU A 122 1.37 -4.02 -18.91
C GLU A 122 1.73 -5.43 -19.41
N GLN A 123 2.77 -6.03 -18.82
CA GLN A 123 3.18 -7.41 -19.11
C GLN A 123 2.28 -8.47 -18.46
N HIS A 124 1.41 -8.07 -17.53
CA HIS A 124 0.64 -8.99 -16.68
C HIS A 124 -0.86 -8.70 -16.68
N PHE A 125 -1.26 -7.45 -16.89
CA PHE A 125 -2.65 -7.01 -16.77
C PHE A 125 -3.00 -5.93 -17.80
N SER A 126 -4.27 -5.86 -18.16
CA SER A 126 -4.82 -4.62 -18.71
C SER A 126 -4.80 -3.51 -17.65
N LYS A 127 -4.72 -2.26 -18.11
CA LYS A 127 -4.75 -1.07 -17.24
C LYS A 127 -5.90 -1.10 -16.23
N THR A 128 -7.12 -1.36 -16.69
CA THR A 128 -8.32 -1.41 -15.83
C THR A 128 -8.24 -2.52 -14.79
N THR A 129 -7.76 -3.69 -15.18
CA THR A 129 -7.57 -4.83 -14.27
C THR A 129 -6.54 -4.51 -13.20
N PHE A 130 -5.40 -3.94 -13.60
CA PHE A 130 -4.34 -3.56 -12.67
C PHE A 130 -4.84 -2.58 -11.61
N TYR A 131 -5.51 -1.48 -12.01
CA TYR A 131 -5.99 -0.50 -11.06
C TYR A 131 -7.09 -1.05 -10.14
N LYS A 132 -7.94 -1.96 -10.64
CA LYS A 132 -8.93 -2.65 -9.80
C LYS A 132 -8.25 -3.51 -8.73
N VAL A 133 -7.32 -4.38 -9.12
CA VAL A 133 -6.63 -5.26 -8.17
C VAL A 133 -5.75 -4.45 -7.21
N LYS A 134 -5.09 -3.39 -7.69
CA LYS A 134 -4.32 -2.50 -6.83
C LYS A 134 -5.21 -1.84 -5.77
N ARG A 135 -6.41 -1.41 -6.14
CA ARG A 135 -7.39 -0.84 -5.21
C ARG A 135 -7.79 -1.85 -4.14
N GLU A 136 -8.10 -3.08 -4.53
CA GLU A 136 -8.42 -4.18 -3.60
C GLU A 136 -7.25 -4.48 -2.67
N ALA A 137 -6.02 -4.52 -3.19
CA ALA A 137 -4.81 -4.74 -2.41
C ALA A 137 -4.55 -3.63 -1.38
N VAL A 138 -4.78 -2.37 -1.74
CA VAL A 138 -4.67 -1.23 -0.82
C VAL A 138 -5.69 -1.34 0.32
N LYS A 139 -6.95 -1.66 0.00
CA LYS A 139 -8.00 -1.86 1.01
C LYS A 139 -7.66 -2.98 1.98
N GLU A 140 -7.23 -4.14 1.46
CA GLU A 140 -6.81 -5.28 2.30
C GLU A 140 -5.63 -4.89 3.20
N PHE A 141 -4.61 -4.24 2.66
CA PHE A 141 -3.45 -3.79 3.45
C PHE A 141 -3.86 -2.84 4.58
N VAL A 142 -4.73 -1.87 4.30
CA VAL A 142 -5.20 -0.90 5.32
C VAL A 142 -6.06 -1.59 6.38
N SER A 143 -6.88 -2.57 6.01
CA SER A 143 -7.64 -3.37 6.97
C SER A 143 -6.71 -4.08 7.95
N TYR A 144 -5.67 -4.76 7.46
CA TYR A 144 -4.67 -5.38 8.33
C TYR A 144 -3.89 -4.36 9.19
N TYR A 145 -3.56 -3.19 8.62
CA TYR A 145 -2.78 -2.16 9.33
C TYR A 145 -3.57 -1.50 10.46
N THR A 146 -4.86 -1.23 10.24
CA THR A 146 -5.74 -0.55 11.22
C THR A 146 -6.39 -1.53 12.19
N GLY A 147 -6.42 -2.83 11.88
CA GLY A 147 -7.15 -3.84 12.64
C GLY A 147 -8.66 -3.75 12.46
N ILE A 148 -9.14 -2.96 11.49
CA ILE A 148 -10.55 -2.84 11.14
C ILE A 148 -10.84 -3.90 10.07
N PHE A 149 -11.49 -4.98 10.49
CA PHE A 149 -12.02 -6.01 9.59
C PHE A 149 -13.47 -5.63 9.24
N ASN A 150 -13.76 -5.44 7.95
CA ASN A 150 -15.13 -5.34 7.43
C ASN A 150 -15.67 -6.72 7.08
#